data_AF-A0A919JDN3-F1
#
_entry.id   AF-A0A919JDN3-F1
#
_cell.length_a   1.000
_cell.length_b   1.000
_cell.length_c   1.000
_cell.angle_alpha   90.00
_cell.angle_beta   90.00
_cell.angle_gamma   90.00
#
_symmetry.space_group_name_H-M   'P 1'
#
loop_
_entity.id
_entity.type
_entity.pdbx_description
1 polymer ?
#
loop_
_entity_poly.entity_id
_entity_poly.type
_entity_poly.pdbx_seq_one_letter_code
_entity_poly.pdbx_strand_id
1 'polypeptide(L)'
;MSTLLTSVRNLVRLLVVALVVAGGTVALAEPVQAGRRSEAGVVPESAFLQPEDLGGVAGRPLTDDYAAHLRPPLPGGAERYASQASRRAQGAIAIDYRTADFHTALVEHVTTYRGAGAARYLRELRRALLPGGRTDQVGRWTVVRAGPAGRDSLLIRLQEPWTDPDGQPITHTTYVVVARAGHAVVVLADLGWEYAPGDRATVQRLICPALRRAATLRGSGA
;
A
#
# COMPACT_ATOMS: atom_id res chain seq x y z
N MET A 1 5.08 -42.41 24.69
CA MET A 1 4.46 -41.64 25.78
C MET A 1 4.99 -40.21 25.66
N SER A 2 4.39 -39.42 24.75
CA SER A 2 3.40 -38.34 25.05
C SER A 2 4.02 -37.25 25.91
N THR A 3 4.32 -36.06 25.37
CA THR A 3 3.37 -34.94 25.11
C THR A 3 3.93 -34.04 23.98
N LEU A 4 3.29 -33.79 22.83
CA LEU A 4 2.02 -33.10 22.48
C LEU A 4 1.89 -31.66 23.01
N LEU A 5 2.36 -30.68 22.24
CA LEU A 5 1.90 -29.27 22.25
C LEU A 5 2.56 -28.48 21.11
N THR A 6 1.98 -28.52 19.90
CA THR A 6 2.26 -27.46 18.92
C THR A 6 1.14 -27.26 17.90
N SER A 7 0.74 -26.00 17.80
CA SER A 7 0.33 -25.32 16.57
C SER A 7 -0.87 -25.86 15.80
N VAL A 8 -2.06 -25.44 16.25
CA VAL A 8 -3.20 -25.23 15.34
C VAL A 8 -3.47 -23.74 15.31
N ARG A 9 -2.98 -23.05 14.29
CA ARG A 9 -3.56 -21.78 13.82
C ARG A 9 -3.04 -21.42 12.43
N ASN A 10 -4.00 -21.12 11.55
CA ASN A 10 -3.89 -20.54 10.22
C ASN A 10 -3.84 -21.52 9.05
N LEU A 11 -4.90 -22.33 8.96
CA LEU A 11 -5.42 -22.80 7.69
C LEU A 11 -6.89 -22.36 7.60
N VAL A 12 -7.30 -21.95 6.39
CA VAL A 12 -8.70 -21.76 5.93
C VAL A 12 -9.39 -20.47 6.37
N ARG A 13 -9.46 -19.50 5.45
CA ARG A 13 -10.60 -18.58 5.33
C ARG A 13 -11.05 -18.51 3.88
N LEU A 14 -11.85 -19.51 3.51
CA LEU A 14 -12.73 -19.46 2.34
C LEU A 14 -13.94 -20.33 2.66
N LEU A 15 -14.98 -19.73 3.26
CA LEU A 15 -16.36 -20.20 3.11
C LEU A 15 -17.35 -19.11 3.52
N VAL A 16 -18.18 -18.75 2.55
CA VAL A 16 -19.42 -17.98 2.72
C VAL A 16 -20.46 -18.89 3.37
N VAL A 17 -21.07 -18.46 4.47
CA VAL A 17 -22.35 -19.00 4.93
C VAL A 17 -23.22 -17.84 5.40
N ALA A 18 -24.29 -17.59 4.66
CA ALA A 18 -25.41 -16.75 5.07
C ALA A 18 -26.28 -17.55 6.04
N LEU A 19 -26.61 -16.96 7.20
CA LEU A 19 -27.68 -17.45 8.05
C LEU A 19 -28.54 -16.27 8.50
N VAL A 20 -29.79 -16.27 8.04
CA VAL A 20 -30.87 -15.38 8.47
C VAL A 20 -31.58 -16.05 9.65
N VAL A 21 -31.64 -15.39 10.81
CA VAL A 21 -32.61 -15.71 11.87
C VAL A 21 -33.13 -14.40 12.47
N ALA A 22 -34.46 -14.29 12.51
CA ALA A 22 -35.24 -13.18 13.03
C ALA A 22 -35.42 -13.27 14.55
N GLY A 23 -35.57 -12.11 15.21
CA GLY A 23 -36.27 -12.00 16.49
C GLY A 23 -35.68 -10.99 17.48
N GLY A 24 -36.49 -10.01 17.91
CA GLY A 24 -36.39 -9.41 19.26
C GLY A 24 -36.03 -7.93 19.33
N THR A 25 -36.85 -7.17 20.07
CA THR A 25 -37.06 -5.71 20.07
C THR A 25 -36.17 -4.86 20.99
N VAL A 26 -35.84 -3.66 20.48
CA VAL A 26 -35.67 -2.31 21.09
C VAL A 26 -34.70 -2.11 22.27
N ALA A 27 -33.60 -1.43 21.98
CA ALA A 27 -32.97 -0.46 22.87
C ALA A 27 -32.63 0.80 22.06
N LEU A 28 -33.19 1.95 22.46
CA LEU A 28 -32.83 3.27 21.95
C LEU A 28 -31.44 3.63 22.47
N ALA A 29 -30.42 3.30 21.69
CA ALA A 29 -29.08 3.87 21.86
C ALA A 29 -29.00 5.15 21.04
N GLU A 30 -28.53 6.21 21.68
CA GLU A 30 -28.23 7.51 21.12
C GLU A 30 -27.48 7.39 19.77
N PRO A 31 -27.69 8.31 18.80
CA PRO A 31 -26.86 8.35 17.63
C PRO A 31 -25.45 8.75 18.07
N VAL A 32 -24.62 7.75 18.39
CA VAL A 32 -23.18 7.85 18.31
C VAL A 32 -22.91 8.41 16.93
N GLN A 33 -22.43 9.66 16.90
CA GLN A 33 -21.94 10.29 15.69
C GLN A 33 -20.88 9.35 15.12
N ALA A 34 -21.31 8.50 14.19
CA ALA A 34 -20.44 7.79 13.28
C ALA A 34 -19.66 8.89 12.58
N GLY A 35 -18.44 9.14 13.08
CA GLY A 35 -17.53 10.12 12.52
C GLY A 35 -17.53 9.91 11.02
N ARG A 36 -17.87 10.96 10.27
CA ARG A 36 -17.86 10.95 8.81
C ARG A 36 -16.61 10.18 8.37
N ARG A 37 -16.78 8.96 7.85
CA ARG A 37 -15.82 8.43 6.89
C ARG A 37 -15.71 9.55 5.86
N SER A 38 -14.56 10.22 5.82
CA SER A 38 -14.25 11.08 4.69
C SER A 38 -14.36 10.15 3.50
N GLU A 39 -15.46 10.26 2.76
CA GLU A 39 -15.67 9.52 1.53
C GLU A 39 -14.62 10.08 0.58
N ALA A 40 -13.47 9.43 0.59
CA ALA A 40 -12.38 9.80 -0.27
C ALA A 40 -12.91 9.60 -1.68
N GLY A 41 -12.87 10.66 -2.50
CA GLY A 41 -13.27 10.60 -3.89
C GLY A 41 -12.49 9.54 -4.67
N VAL A 42 -12.91 9.31 -5.91
CA VAL A 42 -12.28 8.34 -6.80
C VAL A 42 -11.11 8.98 -7.52
N VAL A 43 -9.99 8.27 -7.62
CA VAL A 43 -8.88 8.65 -8.49
C VAL A 43 -9.18 8.12 -9.90
N PRO A 44 -9.22 8.96 -10.94
CA PRO A 44 -9.48 8.50 -12.31
C PRO A 44 -8.40 7.52 -12.79
N GLU A 45 -8.79 6.55 -13.62
CA GLU A 45 -7.89 5.50 -14.13
C GLU A 45 -6.67 6.07 -14.86
N SER A 46 -6.83 7.18 -15.58
CA SER A 46 -5.75 7.86 -16.30
C SER A 46 -4.62 8.41 -15.42
N ALA A 47 -4.82 8.44 -14.09
CA ALA A 47 -3.81 8.86 -13.13
C ALA A 47 -2.87 7.73 -12.69
N PHE A 48 -3.16 6.48 -13.04
CA PHE A 48 -2.30 5.33 -12.81
C PHE A 48 -1.43 5.03 -14.03
N LEU A 49 -0.45 4.15 -13.88
CA LEU A 49 0.31 3.56 -14.98
C LEU A 49 -0.65 2.94 -16.00
N GLN A 50 -0.40 3.24 -17.27
CA GLN A 50 -1.19 2.74 -18.39
C GLN A 50 -0.43 1.61 -19.11
N PRO A 51 -1.10 0.80 -19.95
CA PRO A 51 -0.44 -0.25 -20.71
C PRO A 51 0.80 0.22 -21.50
N GLU A 52 0.78 1.42 -22.08
CA GLU A 52 1.94 1.98 -22.79
C GLU A 52 3.15 2.27 -21.89
N ASP A 53 2.94 2.47 -20.59
CA ASP A 53 4.03 2.61 -19.60
C ASP A 53 4.58 1.23 -19.16
N LEU A 54 3.83 0.15 -19.44
CA LEU A 54 4.02 -1.21 -18.93
C LEU A 54 4.30 -2.24 -20.03
N GLY A 55 4.60 -1.80 -21.26
CA GLY A 55 4.86 -2.71 -22.38
C GLY A 55 3.63 -3.52 -22.81
N GLY A 56 2.44 -2.95 -22.67
CA GLY A 56 1.16 -3.55 -23.06
C GLY A 56 0.41 -4.27 -21.94
N VAL A 57 1.01 -4.40 -20.75
CA VAL A 57 0.34 -5.02 -19.58
C VAL A 57 -0.65 -4.04 -18.96
N ALA A 58 -1.90 -4.47 -18.80
CA ALA A 58 -2.92 -3.67 -18.12
C ALA A 58 -2.90 -3.91 -16.60
N GLY A 59 -3.11 -2.84 -15.83
CA GLY A 59 -3.39 -2.94 -14.41
C GLY A 59 -4.85 -3.31 -14.15
N ARG A 60 -5.10 -3.98 -13.03
CA ARG A 60 -6.44 -4.26 -12.51
C ARG A 60 -6.70 -3.47 -11.22
N PRO A 61 -7.89 -2.92 -11.01
CA PRO A 61 -8.24 -2.28 -9.74
C PRO A 61 -8.03 -3.21 -8.55
N LEU A 62 -7.50 -2.67 -7.45
CA LEU A 62 -7.39 -3.36 -6.17
C LEU A 62 -8.49 -2.87 -5.22
N THR A 63 -9.47 -3.73 -4.94
CA THR A 63 -10.59 -3.45 -4.01
C THR A 63 -10.53 -4.25 -2.73
N ASP A 64 -9.62 -5.21 -2.61
CA ASP A 64 -9.43 -6.08 -1.45
C ASP A 64 -8.32 -5.56 -0.52
N ASP A 65 -8.08 -6.31 0.57
CA ASP A 65 -7.03 -6.02 1.57
C ASP A 65 -5.61 -6.37 1.08
N TYR A 66 -5.45 -6.82 -0.17
CA TYR A 66 -4.15 -7.21 -0.71
C TYR A 66 -3.17 -6.03 -0.65
N ALA A 67 -2.00 -6.24 -0.02
CA ALA A 67 -0.99 -5.21 0.19
C ALA A 67 -1.53 -3.90 0.81
N ALA A 68 -2.59 -3.94 1.64
CA ALA A 68 -3.18 -2.75 2.26
C ALA A 68 -2.17 -1.93 3.09
N HIS A 69 -1.19 -2.59 3.71
CA HIS A 69 -0.14 -1.94 4.49
C HIS A 69 0.81 -1.04 3.65
N LEU A 70 0.74 -1.13 2.32
CA LEU A 70 1.51 -0.29 1.39
C LEU A 70 0.71 0.92 0.86
N ARG A 71 -0.54 1.14 1.29
CA ARG A 71 -1.50 2.01 0.58
C ARG A 71 -2.16 3.11 1.46
N PRO A 72 -1.48 4.25 1.72
CA PRO A 72 -0.04 4.48 1.56
C PRO A 72 0.73 3.87 2.76
N PRO A 73 2.08 3.77 2.71
CA PRO A 73 2.85 3.26 3.84
C PRO A 73 2.69 4.15 5.09
N LEU A 74 2.34 3.54 6.21
CA LEU A 74 2.16 4.21 7.51
C LEU A 74 2.96 3.48 8.61
N PRO A 75 4.29 3.35 8.46
CA PRO A 75 5.11 2.62 9.41
C PRO A 75 4.93 3.17 10.84
N GLY A 76 4.56 2.27 11.75
CA GLY A 76 4.25 2.61 13.14
C GLY A 76 2.86 3.19 13.41
N GLY A 77 1.92 3.14 12.46
CA GLY A 77 0.51 3.43 12.67
C GLY A 77 0.01 4.74 12.05
N ALA A 78 -1.28 4.77 11.67
CA ALA A 78 -1.92 5.88 10.97
C ALA A 78 -2.05 7.15 11.85
N GLU A 79 -2.18 6.97 13.16
CA GLU A 79 -2.31 8.04 14.16
C GLU A 79 -1.10 8.98 14.20
N ARG A 80 0.06 8.53 13.70
CA ARG A 80 1.28 9.36 13.57
C ARG A 80 1.23 10.35 12.41
N TYR A 81 0.28 10.19 11.50
CA TYR A 81 0.23 10.91 10.23
C TYR A 81 -0.95 11.85 10.21
N ALA A 82 -0.78 13.04 10.75
CA ALA A 82 -1.82 14.07 10.71
C ALA A 82 -2.21 14.47 9.27
N SER A 83 -1.33 14.22 8.29
CA SER A 83 -1.67 14.31 6.85
C SER A 83 -2.86 13.45 6.44
N GLN A 84 -3.17 12.35 7.15
CA GLN A 84 -4.29 11.47 6.80
C GLN A 84 -5.63 12.20 6.84
N ALA A 85 -5.80 13.20 7.72
CA ALA A 85 -7.01 14.02 7.81
C ALA A 85 -7.23 14.90 6.57
N SER A 86 -6.19 15.12 5.77
CA SER A 86 -6.26 15.93 4.54
C SER A 86 -6.48 15.10 3.28
N ARG A 87 -6.60 13.76 3.37
CA ARG A 87 -6.88 12.90 2.22
C ARG A 87 -8.20 13.30 1.54
N ARG A 88 -8.16 13.36 0.21
CA ARG A 88 -9.31 13.70 -0.66
C ARG A 88 -9.82 12.51 -1.44
N ALA A 89 -8.93 11.77 -2.09
CA ALA A 89 -9.25 10.63 -2.93
C ALA A 89 -8.14 9.61 -2.84
N GLN A 90 -8.45 8.34 -3.11
CA GLN A 90 -7.43 7.32 -3.27
C GLN A 90 -7.89 6.21 -4.22
N GLY A 91 -6.93 5.53 -4.82
CA GLY A 91 -7.17 4.30 -5.57
C GLY A 91 -5.88 3.50 -5.67
N ALA A 92 -6.01 2.24 -6.09
CA ALA A 92 -4.87 1.37 -6.30
C ALA A 92 -5.14 0.39 -7.44
N ILE A 93 -4.06 0.01 -8.12
CA ILE A 93 -4.06 -1.06 -9.11
C ILE A 93 -2.98 -2.09 -8.78
N ALA A 94 -3.21 -3.34 -9.19
CA ALA A 94 -2.20 -4.37 -9.28
C ALA A 94 -1.85 -4.59 -10.75
N ILE A 95 -0.58 -4.83 -11.02
CA ILE A 95 -0.05 -5.12 -12.35
C ILE A 95 0.70 -6.43 -12.22
N ASP A 96 0.13 -7.48 -12.80
CA ASP A 96 0.75 -8.80 -12.86
C ASP A 96 1.63 -8.85 -14.11
N TYR A 97 2.95 -8.96 -13.93
CA TYR A 97 3.91 -8.95 -15.02
C TYR A 97 4.87 -10.13 -14.97
N ARG A 98 5.45 -10.50 -16.11
CA ARG A 98 6.40 -11.62 -16.22
C ARG A 98 7.83 -11.10 -16.14
N THR A 99 8.64 -11.77 -15.34
CA THR A 99 10.10 -11.76 -15.45
C THR A 99 10.54 -12.96 -16.30
N ALA A 100 11.86 -13.14 -16.49
CA ALA A 100 12.39 -14.31 -17.20
C ALA A 100 11.97 -15.63 -16.56
N ASP A 101 11.80 -15.64 -15.23
CA ASP A 101 11.71 -16.87 -14.45
C ASP A 101 10.35 -17.05 -13.74
N PHE A 102 9.53 -15.99 -13.58
CA PHE A 102 8.27 -16.06 -12.83
C PHE A 102 7.28 -14.92 -13.16
N HIS A 103 6.05 -15.07 -12.67
CA HIS A 103 5.06 -13.99 -12.60
C HIS A 103 5.27 -13.20 -11.30
N THR A 104 5.14 -11.88 -11.31
CA THR A 104 5.24 -11.05 -10.09
C THR A 104 4.20 -9.94 -10.13
N ALA A 105 3.94 -9.32 -8.97
CA ALA A 105 2.94 -8.28 -8.82
C ALA A 105 3.60 -6.95 -8.42
N LEU A 106 3.28 -5.91 -9.19
CA LEU A 106 3.51 -4.52 -8.83
C LEU A 106 2.19 -3.91 -8.33
N VAL A 107 2.24 -3.22 -7.20
CA VAL A 107 1.12 -2.42 -6.70
C VAL A 107 1.42 -0.95 -6.92
N GLU A 108 0.49 -0.25 -7.56
CA GLU A 108 0.47 1.21 -7.57
C GLU A 108 -0.67 1.72 -6.69
N HIS A 109 -0.39 2.72 -5.87
CA HIS A 109 -1.38 3.43 -5.10
C HIS A 109 -1.21 4.94 -5.27
N VAL A 110 -2.33 5.61 -5.54
CA VAL A 110 -2.38 7.06 -5.68
C VAL A 110 -3.31 7.62 -4.62
N THR A 111 -2.83 8.57 -3.83
CA THR A 111 -3.63 9.33 -2.87
C THR A 111 -3.56 10.81 -3.21
N THR A 112 -4.70 11.52 -3.21
CA THR A 112 -4.72 12.98 -3.31
C THR A 112 -5.03 13.63 -1.96
N TYR A 113 -4.53 14.85 -1.78
CA TYR A 113 -4.63 15.58 -0.51
C TYR A 113 -5.09 17.03 -0.71
N ARG A 114 -5.73 17.58 0.34
CA ARG A 114 -6.04 19.02 0.45
C ARG A 114 -4.77 19.83 0.71
N GLY A 115 -4.62 20.95 0.04
CA GLY A 115 -3.55 21.93 0.29
C GLY A 115 -2.16 21.30 0.34
N ALA A 116 -1.43 21.52 1.44
CA ALA A 116 -0.08 20.99 1.65
C ALA A 116 -0.03 19.52 2.14
N GLY A 117 -1.15 18.80 2.17
CA GLY A 117 -1.28 17.47 2.77
C GLY A 117 -0.31 16.43 2.22
N ALA A 118 -0.12 16.35 0.90
CA ALA A 118 0.81 15.43 0.27
C ALA A 118 2.27 15.71 0.67
N ALA A 119 2.66 16.99 0.73
CA ALA A 119 3.98 17.39 1.18
C ALA A 119 4.18 17.12 2.69
N ARG A 120 3.11 17.30 3.48
CA ARG A 120 3.10 16.95 4.91
C ARG A 120 3.29 15.45 5.11
N TYR A 121 2.56 14.61 4.37
CA TYR A 121 2.70 13.15 4.41
C TYR A 121 4.14 12.70 4.18
N LEU A 122 4.80 13.19 3.11
CA LEU A 122 6.19 12.83 2.84
C LEU A 122 7.16 13.26 3.95
N ARG A 123 6.94 14.42 4.56
CA ARG A 123 7.76 14.85 5.72
C ARG A 123 7.54 13.95 6.93
N GLU A 124 6.29 13.58 7.21
CA GLU A 124 5.92 12.67 8.30
C GLU A 124 6.54 11.28 8.07
N LEU A 125 6.45 10.74 6.86
CA LEU A 125 7.06 9.47 6.48
C LEU A 125 8.59 9.49 6.65
N ARG A 126 9.26 10.56 6.20
CA ARG A 126 10.72 10.73 6.42
C ARG A 126 11.07 10.71 7.89
N ARG A 127 10.33 11.46 8.72
CA ARG A 127 10.56 11.51 10.16
C ARG A 127 10.30 10.15 10.82
N ALA A 128 9.26 9.44 10.40
CA ALA A 128 8.92 8.14 10.96
C ALA A 128 10.00 7.08 10.73
N LEU A 129 10.79 7.21 9.66
CA LEU A 129 11.84 6.29 9.26
C LEU A 129 13.27 6.75 9.63
N LEU A 130 13.42 7.88 10.31
CA LEU A 130 14.73 8.41 10.74
C LEU A 130 14.92 8.32 12.25
N PRO A 131 16.16 8.10 12.73
CA PRO A 131 17.31 7.59 11.97
C PRO A 131 17.26 6.05 11.83
N GLY A 132 17.69 5.50 10.69
CA GLY A 132 17.97 4.06 10.56
C GLY A 132 16.77 3.13 10.30
N GLY A 133 15.57 3.67 10.09
CA GLY A 133 14.37 2.91 9.80
C GLY A 133 13.40 2.77 10.98
N ARG A 134 12.40 1.90 10.83
CA ARG A 134 11.39 1.59 11.84
C ARG A 134 10.95 0.13 11.71
N THR A 135 10.79 -0.55 12.84
CA THR A 135 10.13 -1.86 12.90
C THR A 135 8.74 -1.70 13.49
N ASP A 136 7.75 -2.34 12.88
CA ASP A 136 6.38 -2.45 13.38
C ASP A 136 5.82 -3.87 13.14
N GLN A 137 4.51 -4.06 13.31
CA GLN A 137 3.84 -5.35 13.13
C GLN A 137 3.91 -5.90 11.69
N VAL A 138 4.20 -5.07 10.70
CA VAL A 138 4.36 -5.52 9.30
C VAL A 138 5.79 -6.01 9.09
N GLY A 139 6.77 -5.23 9.55
CA GLY A 139 8.17 -5.59 9.39
C GLY A 139 9.12 -4.42 9.62
N ARG A 140 10.34 -4.56 9.11
CA ARG A 140 11.38 -3.53 9.17
C ARG A 140 11.36 -2.67 7.91
N TRP A 141 11.00 -1.40 8.08
CA TRP A 141 11.02 -0.36 7.07
C TRP A 141 12.34 0.41 7.13
N THR A 142 13.04 0.53 6.01
CA THR A 142 14.31 1.26 5.93
C THR A 142 14.35 2.13 4.69
N VAL A 143 14.73 3.40 4.82
CA VAL A 143 15.02 4.25 3.64
C VAL A 143 16.34 3.79 3.03
N VAL A 144 16.30 3.28 1.80
CA VAL A 144 17.48 2.87 1.03
C VAL A 144 18.09 4.06 0.30
N ARG A 145 17.25 4.95 -0.24
CA ARG A 145 17.68 6.12 -0.99
C ARG A 145 16.66 7.24 -0.91
N ALA A 146 17.11 8.46 -0.63
CA ALA A 146 16.32 9.66 -0.83
C ALA A 146 16.42 10.14 -2.29
N GLY A 147 15.32 10.65 -2.82
CA GLY A 147 15.29 11.29 -4.13
C GLY A 147 15.43 10.40 -5.38
N PRO A 148 14.95 9.14 -5.43
CA PRO A 148 15.03 8.33 -6.66
C PRO A 148 14.30 8.95 -7.87
N ALA A 149 13.31 9.81 -7.64
CA ALA A 149 12.52 10.52 -8.65
C ALA A 149 12.44 12.03 -8.36
N GLY A 150 13.55 12.61 -7.88
CA GLY A 150 13.63 14.02 -7.46
C GLY A 150 13.36 14.22 -5.96
N ARG A 151 13.53 15.46 -5.47
CA ARG A 151 13.61 15.78 -4.02
C ARG A 151 12.45 15.29 -3.15
N ASP A 152 11.28 15.07 -3.73
CA ASP A 152 10.07 14.65 -3.03
C ASP A 152 9.76 13.17 -3.31
N SER A 153 10.79 12.33 -3.17
CA SER A 153 10.65 10.88 -3.27
C SER A 153 11.57 10.14 -2.29
N LEU A 154 11.19 8.90 -1.97
CA LEU A 154 11.94 7.95 -1.15
C LEU A 154 11.87 6.56 -1.78
N LEU A 155 12.99 5.85 -1.81
CA LEU A 155 13.04 4.41 -1.99
C LEU A 155 13.19 3.75 -0.62
N ILE A 156 12.26 2.88 -0.28
CA ILE A 156 12.12 2.19 1.00
C ILE A 156 12.26 0.68 0.74
N ARG A 157 12.95 -0.01 1.63
CA ARG A 157 12.97 -1.47 1.73
C ARG A 157 12.13 -1.87 2.93
N LEU A 158 11.12 -2.70 2.69
CA LEU A 158 10.35 -3.36 3.74
C LEU A 158 10.83 -4.81 3.81
N GLN A 159 11.21 -5.26 5.01
CA GLN A 159 11.60 -6.63 5.29
C GLN A 159 10.58 -7.25 6.24
N GLU A 160 9.83 -8.23 5.75
CA GLU A 160 8.72 -8.87 6.45
C GLU A 160 9.14 -10.27 6.93
N PRO A 161 8.80 -10.66 8.17
CA PRO A 161 8.99 -12.04 8.62
C PRO A 161 7.95 -12.93 7.95
N TRP A 162 8.42 -13.95 7.23
CA TRP A 162 7.59 -14.91 6.52
C TRP A 162 7.97 -16.33 6.96
N THR A 163 7.16 -17.30 6.57
CA THR A 163 7.42 -18.72 6.79
C THR A 163 7.24 -19.44 5.47
N ASP A 164 8.22 -20.26 5.08
CA ASP A 164 8.12 -21.08 3.88
C ASP A 164 7.20 -22.30 4.10
N PRO A 165 6.93 -23.14 3.07
CA PRO A 165 6.05 -24.30 3.20
C PRO A 165 6.54 -25.36 4.19
N ASP A 166 7.84 -25.40 4.46
CA ASP A 166 8.48 -26.33 5.38
C ASP A 166 8.51 -25.79 6.83
N GLY A 167 7.94 -24.61 7.06
CA GLY A 167 7.87 -23.99 8.38
C GLY A 167 9.12 -23.21 8.76
N GLN A 168 10.08 -23.02 7.85
CA GLN A 168 11.31 -22.28 8.15
C GLN A 168 11.07 -20.77 8.08
N PRO A 169 11.66 -19.99 9.00
CA PRO A 169 11.57 -18.54 8.96
C PRO A 169 12.38 -18.01 7.77
N ILE A 170 11.72 -17.21 6.95
CA ILE A 170 12.34 -16.48 5.84
C ILE A 170 12.05 -14.99 5.97
N THR A 171 12.84 -14.16 5.29
CA THR A 171 12.61 -12.71 5.25
C THR A 171 12.20 -12.31 3.83
N HIS A 172 10.96 -11.92 3.67
CA HIS A 172 10.47 -11.37 2.41
C HIS A 172 10.89 -9.91 2.26
N THR A 173 11.34 -9.51 1.08
CA THR A 173 11.79 -8.13 0.83
C THR A 173 10.96 -7.48 -0.24
N THR A 174 10.26 -6.40 0.13
CA THR A 174 9.47 -5.55 -0.76
C THR A 174 10.19 -4.23 -0.97
N TYR A 175 10.33 -3.77 -2.22
CA TYR A 175 10.85 -2.44 -2.53
C TYR A 175 9.70 -1.49 -2.85
N VAL A 176 9.69 -0.33 -2.17
CA VAL A 176 8.62 0.65 -2.25
C VAL A 176 9.21 2.01 -2.62
N VAL A 177 8.72 2.62 -3.70
CA VAL A 177 8.99 4.04 -3.99
C VAL A 177 7.77 4.86 -3.63
N VAL A 178 7.95 5.85 -2.76
CA VAL A 178 6.93 6.83 -2.42
C VAL A 178 7.36 8.19 -2.95
N ALA A 179 6.55 8.82 -3.80
CA ALA A 179 6.89 10.10 -4.41
C ALA A 179 5.67 11.03 -4.52
N ARG A 180 5.91 12.34 -4.61
CA ARG A 180 4.85 13.35 -4.70
C ARG A 180 4.79 14.02 -6.06
N ALA A 181 3.59 14.13 -6.61
CA ALA A 181 3.26 14.93 -7.79
C ALA A 181 2.21 15.99 -7.42
N GLY A 182 2.65 17.21 -7.05
CA GLY A 182 1.74 18.28 -6.64
C GLY A 182 0.99 17.91 -5.35
N HIS A 183 -0.33 17.74 -5.44
CA HIS A 183 -1.22 17.33 -4.36
C HIS A 183 -1.43 15.81 -4.26
N ALA A 184 -0.82 15.03 -5.15
CA ALA A 184 -0.88 13.58 -5.14
C ALA A 184 0.40 12.97 -4.55
N VAL A 185 0.24 11.82 -3.87
CA VAL A 185 1.30 10.89 -3.51
C VAL A 185 1.09 9.63 -4.33
N VAL A 186 2.15 9.17 -4.96
CA VAL A 186 2.22 7.92 -5.71
C VAL A 186 3.11 6.96 -4.94
N VAL A 187 2.64 5.74 -4.77
CA VAL A 187 3.38 4.63 -4.18
C VAL A 187 3.46 3.53 -5.24
N LEU A 188 4.68 3.08 -5.53
CA LEU A 188 4.91 1.85 -6.29
C LEU A 188 5.59 0.85 -5.37
N ALA A 189 5.06 -0.36 -5.29
CA ALA A 189 5.64 -1.45 -4.54
C ALA A 189 5.73 -2.70 -5.39
N ASP A 190 6.93 -3.23 -5.54
CA ASP A 190 7.15 -4.51 -6.18
C ASP A 190 7.22 -5.58 -5.09
N LEU A 191 6.27 -6.50 -5.14
CA LEU A 191 6.03 -7.49 -4.10
C LEU A 191 6.88 -8.74 -4.29
N GLY A 192 7.57 -8.91 -5.42
CA GLY A 192 8.24 -10.17 -5.75
C GLY A 192 7.24 -11.28 -6.05
N TRP A 193 7.69 -12.54 -5.94
CA TRP A 193 6.87 -13.72 -6.19
C TRP A 193 7.23 -14.81 -5.20
N GLU A 194 6.24 -15.42 -4.55
CA GLU A 194 6.40 -16.46 -3.52
C GLU A 194 7.44 -16.06 -2.45
N TYR A 195 8.70 -16.45 -2.64
CA TYR A 195 9.82 -16.21 -1.73
C TYR A 195 10.90 -15.31 -2.32
N ALA A 196 10.78 -14.95 -3.60
CA ALA A 196 11.69 -14.05 -4.28
C ALA A 196 11.41 -12.59 -3.87
N PRO A 197 12.46 -11.79 -3.65
CA PRO A 197 12.28 -10.39 -3.31
C PRO A 197 11.68 -9.61 -4.48
N GLY A 198 11.05 -8.48 -4.18
CA GLY A 198 10.65 -7.53 -5.19
C GLY A 198 11.81 -6.94 -5.98
N ASP A 199 11.54 -6.47 -7.19
CA ASP A 199 12.54 -5.86 -8.05
C ASP A 199 12.66 -4.34 -7.83
N ARG A 200 13.77 -3.95 -7.21
CA ARG A 200 14.16 -2.54 -7.03
C ARG A 200 14.26 -1.78 -8.35
N ALA A 201 14.80 -2.39 -9.40
CA ALA A 201 14.99 -1.72 -10.69
C ALA A 201 13.64 -1.38 -11.34
N THR A 202 12.66 -2.27 -11.19
CA THR A 202 11.31 -2.06 -11.71
C THR A 202 10.61 -0.86 -11.06
N VAL A 203 10.57 -0.74 -9.73
CA VAL A 203 9.96 0.43 -9.07
C VAL A 203 10.70 1.74 -9.39
N GLN A 204 12.02 1.69 -9.57
CA GLN A 204 12.80 2.88 -9.95
C GLN A 204 12.57 3.30 -11.40
N ARG A 205 12.35 2.35 -12.31
CA ARG A 205 12.06 2.62 -13.72
C ARG A 205 10.67 3.24 -13.89
N LEU A 206 9.67 2.73 -13.16
CA LEU A 206 8.26 3.07 -13.37
C LEU A 206 7.77 4.30 -12.59
N ILE A 207 8.50 4.76 -11.57
CA ILE A 207 8.04 5.90 -10.77
C ILE A 207 7.92 7.20 -11.57
N CYS A 208 8.81 7.47 -12.52
CA CYS A 208 8.73 8.69 -13.33
C CYS A 208 7.48 8.70 -14.24
N PRO A 209 7.17 7.62 -15.00
CA PRO A 209 5.89 7.48 -15.67
C PRO A 209 4.67 7.66 -14.75
N ALA A 210 4.63 6.97 -13.62
CA ALA A 210 3.52 7.05 -12.66
C ALA A 210 3.32 8.50 -12.14
N LEU A 211 4.40 9.23 -11.87
CA LEU A 211 4.34 10.64 -11.47
C LEU A 211 3.80 11.55 -12.58
N ARG A 212 4.08 11.27 -13.87
CA ARG A 212 3.50 12.03 -14.98
C ARG A 212 2.00 11.83 -15.07
N ARG A 213 1.52 10.59 -14.92
CA ARG A 213 0.08 10.26 -14.89
C ARG A 213 -0.62 10.94 -13.73
N ALA A 214 -0.10 10.80 -12.52
CA ALA A 214 -0.67 11.43 -11.33
C ALA A 214 -0.62 12.97 -11.36
N ALA A 215 0.29 13.58 -12.12
CA ALA A 215 0.35 15.04 -12.26
C ALA A 215 -0.87 15.63 -13.00
N THR A 216 -1.62 14.82 -13.75
CA THR A 216 -2.86 15.25 -14.44
C THR A 216 -4.00 15.57 -13.45
N LEU A 217 -3.92 15.07 -12.21
CA LEU A 217 -4.88 15.33 -11.13
C LEU A 217 -4.90 16.79 -10.66
N ARG A 218 -4.01 17.64 -11.20
CA ARG A 218 -3.93 19.07 -10.89
C ARG A 218 -5.07 19.90 -11.51
N GLY A 219 -5.93 19.31 -12.35
CA GLY A 219 -6.93 20.04 -13.14
C GLY A 219 -8.39 20.00 -12.68
N SER A 220 -8.76 19.24 -11.64
CA SER A 220 -10.18 18.93 -11.37
C SER A 220 -10.85 19.76 -10.26
N GLY A 221 -10.34 20.96 -9.94
CA GLY A 221 -10.98 21.81 -8.93
C GLY A 221 -10.27 23.13 -8.69
N ALA A 222 -10.53 24.09 -9.57
CA ALA A 222 -10.57 25.51 -9.23
C ALA A 222 -12.05 25.93 -9.24
#